data_AF-A0A846BS97-F1
#
_entry.id   AF-A0A846BS97-F1
#
_cell.length_a   1.000
_cell.length_b   1.000
_cell.length_c   1.000
_cell.angle_alpha   90.00
_cell.angle_beta   90.00
_cell.angle_gamma   90.00
#
_symmetry.space_group_name_H-M   'P 1'
#
loop_
_entity.id
_entity.type
_entity.pdbx_description
1 polymer ?
#
loop_
_entity_poly.entity_id
_entity_poly.type
_entity_poly.pdbx_seq_one_letter_code
_entity_poly.pdbx_strand_id
1 'polypeptide(L)' 'MSRLDLEVGAKLAEFANGGEVRGYGGIYYYDASGSPNTVGGKLRVEVG' A
#
# COMPACT_ATOMS: atom_id res chain seq x y z
N MET A 1 5.57 -19.81 8.76
CA MET A 1 5.45 -18.85 7.64
C MET A 1 4.98 -17.54 8.23
N SER A 2 5.71 -16.46 8.00
CA SER A 2 5.43 -15.15 8.59
C SER A 2 5.20 -14.13 7.49
N ARG A 3 4.18 -13.29 7.65
CA ARG A 3 3.85 -12.21 6.73
C ARG A 3 3.67 -10.92 7.52
N LEU A 4 4.36 -9.87 7.10
CA LEU A 4 4.14 -8.50 7.55
C LEU A 4 3.69 -7.66 6.35
N ASP A 5 2.61 -6.92 6.50
CA ASP A 5 2.08 -6.02 5.49
C ASP A 5 1.70 -4.72 6.20
N LEU A 6 2.37 -3.63 5.85
CA LEU A 6 2.14 -2.31 6.41
C LEU A 6 1.79 -1.35 5.27
N GLU A 7 0.67 -0.65 5.42
CA GLU A 7 0.19 0.35 4.46
C GLU A 7 -0.17 1.64 5.19
N VAL A 8 0.23 2.77 4.61
CA VAL A 8 -0.16 4.10 5.04
C VAL A 8 -0.80 4.84 3.88
N GLY A 9 -1.90 5.54 4.16
CA GLY A 9 -2.64 6.34 3.20
C GLY A 9 -2.62 7.82 3.55
N ALA A 10 -2.65 8.67 2.53
CA ALA A 10 -2.82 10.10 2.66
C ALA A 10 -3.75 10.64 1.57
N LYS A 11 -4.52 11.67 1.92
CA LYS A 11 -5.26 12.46 0.94
C LYS A 11 -4.28 13.27 0.09
N LEU A 12 -4.38 13.13 -1.23
CA LEU A 12 -3.53 13.83 -2.18
C LEU A 12 -4.20 15.08 -2.74
N ALA A 13 -5.51 15.01 -3.00
CA ALA A 13 -6.29 16.14 -3.51
C ALA A 13 -7.77 16.04 -3.12
N GLU A 14 -8.43 17.19 -3.05
CA GLU A 14 -9.89 17.34 -3.03
C GLU A 14 -10.30 18.22 -4.20
N PHE A 15 -11.34 17.83 -4.92
CA PHE A 15 -11.91 18.61 -6.01
C PHE A 15 -13.12 19.41 -5.52
N ALA A 16 -13.40 20.54 -6.15
CA ALA A 16 -14.50 21.43 -5.76
C ALA A 16 -15.90 20.78 -5.84
N ASN A 17 -16.03 19.68 -6.58
CA ASN A 17 -17.24 18.86 -6.67
C ASN A 17 -17.36 17.80 -5.55
N GLY A 18 -16.45 17.80 -4.57
CA GLY A 18 -16.43 16.85 -3.47
C GLY A 18 -15.71 15.54 -3.77
N GLY A 19 -15.14 15.38 -4.97
CA GLY A 19 -14.31 14.21 -5.29
C GLY A 19 -12.97 14.26 -4.56
N GLU A 20 -12.41 13.09 -4.24
CA GLU A 20 -11.16 12.98 -3.47
C GLU A 20 -10.18 12.02 -4.15
N VAL A 21 -8.90 12.40 -4.12
CA VAL A 21 -7.80 11.51 -4.52
C VAL A 21 -7.04 11.10 -3.27
N ARG A 22 -6.92 9.80 -3.04
CA ARG A 22 -6.08 9.22 -1.98
C ARG A 22 -4.94 8.42 -2.57
N GLY A 23 -3.77 8.57 -1.96
CA GLY A 23 -2.58 7.78 -2.26
C GLY A 23 -2.27 6.87 -1.09
N TYR A 24 -1.83 5.65 -1.39
CA TYR A 24 -1.43 4.65 -0.41
C TYR A 24 -0.07 4.10 -0.79
N GLY A 25 0.82 4.01 0.20
CA GLY A 25 2.13 3.38 0.09
C GLY A 25 2.28 2.32 1.15
N GLY A 26 2.85 1.18 0.79
CA GLY A 26 3.06 0.10 1.73
C GLY A 26 4.29 -0.73 1.43
N ILE A 27 4.73 -1.46 2.45
CA ILE A 27 5.79 -2.46 2.36
C ILE A 27 5.24 -3.80 2.79
N TYR A 28 5.72 -4.86 2.16
CA TYR A 28 5.41 -6.22 2.56
C TYR A 28 6.69 -7.05 2.70
N TYR A 29 6.66 -7.93 3.68
CA TYR A 29 7.66 -8.97 3.91
C TYR A 29 6.97 -10.33 3.93
N TYR A 30 7.52 -11.26 3.17
CA TYR A 30 7.04 -12.63 3.09
C TYR A 30 8.18 -13.61 3.37
N ASP A 31 8.00 -14.42 4.41
CA ASP A 31 8.90 -15.50 4.81
C ASP A 31 8.20 -16.85 4.72
N ALA A 32 8.52 -17.58 3.65
CA ALA A 32 8.03 -18.92 3.38
C ALA A 32 9.15 -19.94 3.54
N SER A 33 8.89 -20.99 4.34
CA SER A 33 9.84 -22.08 4.54
C SER A 33 10.10 -22.80 3.22
N GLY A 34 11.37 -22.93 2.85
CA GLY A 34 11.78 -23.52 1.57
C GLY A 34 11.79 -22.57 0.37
N SER A 35 11.63 -21.26 0.59
CA SER A 35 11.76 -20.24 -0.46
C SER A 35 12.57 -19.04 0.04
N PRO A 36 13.23 -18.26 -0.86
CA PRO A 36 13.84 -17.00 -0.47
C PRO A 36 12.82 -16.05 0.14
N ASN A 37 13.24 -15.33 1.17
CA ASN A 37 12.47 -14.24 1.74
C ASN A 37 12.26 -13.13 0.70
N THR A 38 11.07 -12.53 0.69
CA THR A 38 10.72 -11.47 -0.27
C THR A 38 10.36 -10.20 0.48
N VAL A 39 11.02 -9.11 0.13
CA VAL A 39 10.69 -7.74 0.56
C VAL A 39 10.22 -6.97 -0.67
N GLY A 40 9.09 -6.29 -0.58
CA GLY A 40 8.59 -5.47 -1.68
C GLY A 40 7.78 -4.26 -1.23
N GLY A 41 7.60 -3.33 -2.15
CA GLY A 41 6.74 -2.16 -1.98
C GLY A 41 5.44 -2.30 -2.78
N LYS A 42 4.40 -1.60 -2.34
CA LYS A 42 3.15 -1.41 -3.08
C LYS A 42 2.75 0.07 -3.08
N LEU A 43 2.17 0.50 -4.19
CA LEU A 43 1.59 1.83 -4.37
C LEU A 43 0.18 1.67 -4.91
N ARG A 44 -0.77 2.47 -4.41
CA ARG A 44 -2.16 2.49 -4.87
C ARG A 44 -2.69 3.91 -4.87
N VAL A 45 -3.49 4.24 -5.86
CA VAL A 45 -4.24 5.49 -5.95
C VAL A 45 -5.72 5.17 -6.01
N GLU A 46 -6.51 5.90 -5.24
CA GLU A 46 -7.97 5.80 -5.20
C GLU A 46 -8.56 7.15 -5.59
N VAL A 47 -9.59 7.12 -6.44
CA VAL A 47 -10.31 8.30 -6.91
C VAL A 47 -11.79 8.08 -6.56
N GLY A 48 -12.35 8.96 -5.74
CA GLY A 48 -13.73 8.92 -5.25
C GLY A 48 -14.47 10.22 -5.46
#